data_AF-A0AAV9BIQ8-F1
#
_entry.id   AF-A0AAV9BIQ8-F1
#
_cell.length_a   1.000
_cell.length_b   1.000
_cell.length_c   1.000
_cell.angle_alpha   90.00
_cell.angle_beta   90.00
_cell.angle_gamma   90.00
#
_symmetry.space_group_name_H-M   'P 1'
#
loop_
_entity.id
_entity.type
_entity.pdbx_description
1 polymer ?
#
loop_
_entity_poly.entity_id
_entity_poly.type
_entity_poly.pdbx_seq_one_letter_code
_entity_poly.pdbx_strand_id
1 'polypeptide(L)' 'MQVASTAYDQHLNMILGDVEEIITTVEIDDETYEEIVREDVKNGFVALGNGTTKRNVPFLFVRGDGVILVSPPLRTA' A
#
# COMPACT_ATOMS: atom_id res chain seq x y z
N MET A 1 4.43 -13.32 -10.44
CA MET A 1 3.14 -13.70 -9.83
C MET A 1 2.18 -12.56 -10.12
N GLN A 2 1.17 -12.79 -10.96
CA GLN A 2 0.32 -11.71 -11.48
C GLN A 2 -0.81 -11.47 -10.49
N VAL A 3 -0.75 -10.36 -9.75
CA VAL A 3 -1.82 -9.92 -8.85
C VAL A 3 -2.95 -9.38 -9.73
N ALA A 4 -4.04 -10.14 -9.86
CA ALA A 4 -5.25 -9.70 -10.54
C ALA A 4 -6.35 -9.50 -9.50
N SER A 5 -7.11 -8.41 -9.61
CA SER A 5 -8.35 -8.27 -8.85
C SER A 5 -9.25 -9.46 -9.16
N THR A 6 -9.69 -10.15 -8.12
CA THR A 6 -10.56 -11.33 -8.27
C THR A 6 -11.98 -10.90 -8.63
N ALA A 7 -12.39 -9.69 -8.24
CA ALA A 7 -13.63 -9.02 -8.65
C ALA A 7 -13.58 -7.51 -8.38
N TYR A 8 -14.41 -6.75 -9.10
CA TYR A 8 -14.73 -5.34 -8.80
C TYR A 8 -16.17 -4.97 -9.21
N ASP A 9 -16.69 -3.86 -8.68
CA ASP A 9 -18.02 -3.32 -9.02
C ASP A 9 -17.96 -1.89 -9.59
N GLN A 10 -19.13 -1.30 -9.88
CA GLN A 10 -19.26 0.07 -10.41
C GLN A 10 -18.78 1.16 -9.46
N HIS A 11 -18.69 0.87 -8.16
CA HIS A 11 -18.19 1.78 -7.15
C HIS A 11 -16.67 1.66 -6.97
N LEU A 12 -16.01 0.76 -7.72
CA LEU A 12 -14.61 0.38 -7.56
C LEU A 12 -14.32 -0.28 -6.21
N ASN A 13 -15.31 -0.91 -5.58
CA ASN A 13 -15.02 -1.87 -4.53
C ASN A 13 -14.31 -3.07 -5.16
N MET A 14 -13.29 -3.62 -4.50
CA MET A 14 -12.49 -4.71 -5.05
C MET A 14 -12.25 -5.82 -4.02
N ILE A 15 -12.17 -7.04 -4.52
CA ILE A 15 -11.61 -8.18 -3.81
C ILE A 15 -10.27 -8.51 -4.47
N LEU A 16 -9.20 -8.40 -3.70
CA LEU A 16 -7.84 -8.66 -4.16
C LEU A 16 -7.29 -9.90 -3.44
N GLY A 17 -6.62 -10.77 -4.18
CA GLY A 17 -5.87 -11.90 -3.65
C GLY A 17 -4.37 -11.64 -3.66
N ASP A 18 -3.62 -12.25 -2.75
CA ASP A 18 -2.16 -12.16 -2.64
C ASP A 18 -1.63 -10.71 -2.68
N VAL A 19 -2.15 -9.87 -1.79
CA VAL A 19 -1.89 -8.42 -1.78
C VAL A 19 -0.64 -8.09 -1.00
N GLU A 20 0.21 -7.25 -1.60
CA GLU A 20 1.27 -6.51 -0.90
C GLU A 20 0.79 -5.07 -0.68
N GLU A 21 0.51 -4.72 0.58
CA GLU A 21 0.17 -3.33 0.96
C GLU A 21 1.44 -2.60 1.40
N ILE A 22 1.58 -1.37 0.90
CA ILE A 22 2.68 -0.45 1.22
C ILE A 22 2.06 0.84 1.74
N ILE A 23 2.48 1.29 2.92
CA ILE A 23 2.06 2.54 3.54
C ILE A 23 3.27 3.47 3.60
N THR A 24 3.16 4.65 2.99
CA THR A 24 4.21 5.68 3.01
C THR A 24 3.80 6.83 3.92
N THR A 25 4.65 7.19 4.88
CA THR A 25 4.46 8.35 5.76
C THR A 25 5.58 9.36 5.49
N VAL A 26 5.26 10.64 5.56
CA VAL A 26 6.25 11.73 5.49
C VAL A 26 6.28 12.39 6.86
N GLU A 27 7.45 12.38 7.50
CA GLU A 27 7.69 13.12 8.74
C GLU A 27 8.55 14.34 8.41
N ILE A 28 8.23 15.48 9.03
CA ILE A 28 9.00 16.72 8.87
C ILE A 28 9.82 16.90 10.14
N ASP A 29 11.12 17.13 9.97
CA ASP A 29 11.99 17.47 11.10
C ASP A 29 11.74 18.92 11.53
N ASP A 30 11.40 19.14 12.80
CA ASP A 30 10.99 20.45 13.31
C ASP A 30 12.14 21.48 13.41
N GLU A 31 13.40 21.03 13.36
CA GLU A 31 14.58 21.89 13.48
C GLU A 31 15.16 22.26 12.11
N THR A 32 15.19 21.31 11.18
CA THR A 32 15.81 21.43 9.86
C THR A 32 14.78 21.63 8.75
N TYR A 33 13.50 21.38 9.02
CA TYR A 33 12.40 21.36 8.05
C TYR A 33 12.63 20.39 6.88
N GLU A 34 13.51 19.40 7.06
CA GLU A 34 13.75 18.37 6.06
C GLU A 34 12.61 17.35 6.07
N GLU A 35 12.15 16.95 4.88
CA GLU A 35 11.20 15.87 4.71
C GLU A 35 11.92 14.53 4.83
N ILE A 36 11.68 13.82 5.93
CA ILE A 36 12.15 12.46 6.11
C ILE A 36 11.01 11.53 5.71
N VAL A 37 11.15 10.92 4.53
CA VAL A 37 10.26 9.83 4.10
C VAL A 37 10.63 8.59 4.90
N ARG A 38 10.00 8.42 6.07
CA ARG A 38 10.03 7.17 6.82
C ARG A 38 8.80 6.38 6.40
N GLU A 39 8.97 5.28 5.68
CA GLU A 39 7.85 4.39 5.38
C GLU A 39 7.54 3.53 6.64
N ASP A 40 7.06 4.22 7.69
CA ASP A 40 6.89 3.67 9.03
C ASP A 40 5.43 3.37 9.39
N VAL A 41 5.32 2.21 10.05
CA VAL A 41 4.15 1.61 10.67
C VAL A 41 3.51 2.55 11.68
N LYS A 42 2.27 2.98 11.41
CA LYS A 42 1.32 3.25 12.49
C LYS A 42 0.01 2.54 12.19
N ASN A 43 -0.18 1.41 12.88
CA ASN A 43 -1.42 0.65 13.20
C ASN A 43 -1.13 -0.87 13.21
N GLY A 44 -0.38 -1.34 14.22
CA GLY A 44 -0.36 -2.76 14.61
C GLY A 44 0.34 -3.75 13.68
N PHE A 45 1.34 -3.34 12.90
CA PHE A 45 2.10 -4.23 12.02
C PHE A 45 3.61 -4.08 12.21
N VAL A 46 4.38 -5.15 12.02
CA VAL A 46 5.79 -5.20 12.46
C VAL A 46 6.68 -4.35 11.55
N ALA A 47 7.46 -3.43 12.14
CA ALA A 47 8.54 -2.72 11.46
C ALA A 47 9.71 -3.68 11.22
N LEU A 48 9.87 -4.15 9.99
CA LEU A 48 11.09 -4.83 9.57
C LEU A 48 12.10 -3.73 9.18
N GLY A 49 13.18 -3.62 9.94
CA GLY A 49 14.15 -2.54 9.84
C GLY A 49 14.72 -2.38 8.42
N ASN A 50 14.74 -1.12 7.97
CA ASN A 50 14.80 -0.60 6.61
C ASN A 50 13.46 -0.10 6.04
N GLY A 51 12.65 0.52 6.89
CA GLY A 51 11.80 1.65 6.51
C GLY A 51 10.81 1.42 5.38
N THR A 52 10.36 0.18 5.15
CA THR A 52 9.19 -0.19 4.33
C THR A 52 8.31 -1.11 5.14
N THR A 53 7.08 -0.68 5.46
CA THR A 53 6.09 -1.58 6.05
C THR A 53 5.38 -2.34 4.93
N LYS A 54 5.77 -3.59 4.71
CA LYS A 54 5.12 -4.50 3.77
C LYS A 54 4.18 -5.43 4.51
N ARG A 55 2.90 -5.44 4.11
CA ARG A 55 1.94 -6.43 4.60
C ARG A 55 1.51 -7.33 3.46
N ASN A 56 1.79 -8.63 3.60
CA ASN A 56 1.26 -9.64 2.70
C ASN A 56 -0.07 -10.14 3.26
N VAL A 57 -1.15 -9.92 2.51
CA VAL A 57 -2.51 -10.30 2.90
C VAL A 57 -3.07 -11.27 1.86
N PRO A 58 -3.46 -12.50 2.24
CA PRO A 58 -3.99 -13.48 1.29
C PRO A 58 -5.24 -12.98 0.55
N PHE A 59 -6.14 -12.29 1.26
CA PHE A 59 -7.34 -11.67 0.69
C PHE A 59 -7.65 -10.34 1.36
N LEU A 60 -7.93 -9.32 0.54
CA LEU A 60 -8.26 -7.97 0.99
C LEU A 60 -9.49 -7.46 0.25
N PHE A 61 -10.48 -6.95 1.02
CA PHE A 61 -11.55 -6.13 0.48
C PHE A 61 -11.11 -4.66 0.52
N VAL A 62 -11.21 -3.97 -0.61
CA VAL A 62 -10.93 -2.55 -0.75
C VAL A 62 -12.23 -1.82 -1.06
N ARG A 63 -12.56 -0.79 -0.28
CA ARG A 63 -13.70 0.10 -0.57
C ARG A 63 -13.31 1.13 -1.63
N GLY A 64 -14.17 1.32 -2.62
CA GLY A 64 -13.86 2.13 -3.80
C GLY A 64 -13.70 3.62 -3.57
N ASP A 65 -14.25 4.18 -2.48
CA ASP A 65 -14.13 5.62 -2.17
C ASP A 65 -12.67 6.10 -2.02
N GLY A 66 -11.75 5.20 -1.62
CA GLY A 66 -10.33 5.51 -1.45
C GLY A 66 -9.46 5.25 -2.68
N VAL A 67 -10.04 4.75 -3.78
CA VAL A 67 -9.30 4.36 -4.98
C VAL A 67 -9.12 5.57 -5.90
N ILE A 68 -7.87 5.95 -6.14
CA ILE A 68 -7.52 7.09 -7.00
C ILE A 68 -7.14 6.63 -8.42
N LEU A 69 -6.34 5.56 -8.53
CA LEU A 69 -5.83 5.04 -9.79
C LEU A 69 -5.69 3.52 -9.73
N VAL A 70 -6.01 2.85 -10.83
CA VAL A 70 -5.70 1.43 -11.04
C VAL A 70 -4.79 1.32 -12.26
N SER A 71 -3.66 0.63 -12.10
CA SER A 71 -2.71 0.39 -13.20
C SER A 71 -2.10 -1.01 -13.08
N PRO A 72 -1.71 -1.64 -14.20
CA PRO A 72 -0.99 -2.90 -14.13
C PRO A 72 0.38 -2.71 -13.44
N PRO A 73 0.94 -3.75 -12.80
CA PRO A 73 2.30 -3.68 -12.28
C PRO A 73 3.29 -3.38 -13.41
N LEU A 74 4.40 -2.71 -13.09
CA LEU A 74 5.49 -2.48 -14.05
C LEU A 74 5.89 -3.83 -14.67
N ARG A 75 5.82 -3.93 -16.00
CA ARG A 75 6.38 -5.08 -16.71
C ARG A 75 7.90 -4.99 -16.59
N THR A 76 8.49 -5.77 -15.70
CA THR A 76 9.91 -6.11 -15.81
C THR A 76 10.06 -7.07 -16.98
N ALA A 77 10.78 -6.64 -18.02
CA ALA A 77 11.14 -7.48 -19.17
C ALA A 77 12.02 -8.67 -18.74
#